data_AF-A0A829SC64-F1
#
_entry.id   AF-A0A829SC64-F1
#
_cell.length_a   1.000
_cell.length_b   1.000
_cell.length_c   1.000
_cell.angle_alpha   90.00
_cell.angle_beta   90.00
_cell.angle_gamma   90.00
#
_symmetry.space_group_name_H-M   'P 1'
#
loop_
_entity.id
_entity.type
_entity.pdbx_description
1 polymer ?
#
loop_
_entity_poly.entity_id
_entity_poly.type
_entity_poly.pdbx_seq_one_letter_code
_entity_poly.pdbx_strand_id
1 'polypeptide(L)'
;MKHENKVFFLIDVNNMYVSCERVFDPSLNDKPVIVLSNNDGCAVARSNESKNLNIKMGVPLFQIKDIVQKHNVIVLSSNYAMYAEMSRRFHKILGSYVTEEEVEPYSIDECFVDFTAYEKNFDLEKVGHDMRAKIWKWIGLPVCVGIGRSKTEAKISSHIAKKNQGFNGVCDLVNMDPCNKEYYFDQIDVSEVWGVGRKHAKKLHTMGVKTVLDLACTEAREMQRQFSIVMSRTINELQGISCIEIEDTPPSKNK
;
A
#
# COMPACT_ATOMS: atom_id res chain seq x y z
N MET A 1 24.38 -17.57 -3.23
CA MET A 1 23.61 -16.98 -4.33
C MET A 1 23.91 -15.50 -4.34
N LYS A 2 24.31 -14.91 -5.48
CA LYS A 2 24.35 -13.45 -5.58
C LYS A 2 22.91 -12.99 -5.46
N HIS A 3 22.54 -12.38 -4.35
CA HIS A 3 21.27 -11.66 -4.28
C HIS A 3 21.42 -10.53 -5.29
N GLU A 4 20.72 -10.62 -6.42
CA GLU A 4 20.59 -9.48 -7.32
C GLU A 4 19.94 -8.37 -6.50
N ASN A 5 20.57 -7.21 -6.47
CA ASN A 5 20.04 -6.03 -5.79
C ASN A 5 18.78 -5.58 -6.53
N LYS A 6 17.64 -6.19 -6.20
CA LYS A 6 16.34 -5.83 -6.77
C LYS A 6 15.92 -4.44 -6.30
N VAL A 7 15.11 -3.76 -7.10
CA VAL A 7 14.46 -2.51 -6.74
C VAL A 7 13.02 -2.56 -7.22
N PHE A 8 12.09 -2.42 -6.29
CA PHE A 8 10.66 -2.39 -6.59
C PHE A 8 10.09 -1.05 -6.23
N PHE A 9 9.27 -0.52 -7.13
CA PHE A 9 8.36 0.58 -6.87
C PHE A 9 6.98 -0.02 -6.64
N LEU A 10 6.35 0.31 -5.52
CA LEU A 10 4.93 0.11 -5.31
C LEU A 10 4.22 1.43 -5.52
N ILE A 11 3.34 1.49 -6.51
CA ILE A 11 2.47 2.63 -6.73
C ILE A 11 1.07 2.26 -6.26
N ASP A 12 0.53 3.04 -5.32
CA ASP A 12 -0.73 2.77 -4.64
C ASP A 12 -1.64 4.00 -4.66
N VAL A 13 -2.85 3.83 -5.20
CA VAL A 13 -3.86 4.89 -5.28
C VAL A 13 -4.54 5.13 -3.93
N ASN A 14 -4.39 6.36 -3.43
CA ASN A 14 -5.00 6.76 -2.18
C ASN A 14 -6.52 6.78 -2.30
N ASN A 15 -7.21 6.03 -1.44
CA ASN A 15 -8.67 5.98 -1.35
C ASN A 15 -9.35 5.68 -2.70
N MET A 16 -8.81 4.74 -3.49
CA MET A 16 -9.16 4.49 -4.90
C MET A 16 -10.59 4.86 -5.31
N TYR A 17 -11.62 4.20 -4.78
CA TYR A 17 -13.00 4.44 -5.24
C TYR A 17 -13.47 5.88 -4.95
N VAL A 18 -13.18 6.40 -3.75
CA VAL A 18 -13.51 7.81 -3.42
C VAL A 18 -12.74 8.78 -4.32
N SER A 19 -11.49 8.47 -4.63
CA SER A 19 -10.69 9.29 -5.54
C SER A 19 -11.24 9.25 -6.97
N CYS A 20 -11.71 8.10 -7.45
CA CYS A 20 -12.42 8.01 -8.72
C CYS A 20 -13.69 8.88 -8.71
N GLU A 21 -14.52 8.81 -7.65
CA GLU A 21 -15.71 9.67 -7.54
C GLU A 21 -15.33 11.16 -7.58
N ARG A 22 -14.27 11.57 -6.88
CA ARG A 22 -13.78 12.96 -6.86
C ARG A 22 -13.29 13.47 -8.22
N VAL A 23 -12.79 12.57 -9.09
CA VAL A 23 -12.40 12.93 -10.46
C VAL A 23 -13.61 13.37 -11.29
N PHE A 24 -14.76 12.72 -11.11
CA PHE A 24 -15.99 13.02 -11.86
C PHE A 24 -16.93 14.00 -11.17
N ASP A 25 -16.84 14.11 -9.84
CA ASP A 25 -17.52 15.12 -9.04
C ASP A 25 -16.53 15.84 -8.10
N PRO A 26 -15.89 16.93 -8.56
CA PRO A 26 -14.98 17.71 -7.74
C PRO A 26 -15.62 18.34 -6.50
N SER A 27 -16.96 18.40 -6.41
CA SER A 27 -17.64 18.90 -5.22
C SER A 27 -17.46 17.98 -4.00
N LEU A 28 -16.97 16.75 -4.21
CA LEU A 28 -16.65 15.76 -3.18
C LEU A 28 -15.27 15.96 -2.53
N ASN A 29 -14.45 16.88 -3.05
CA ASN A 29 -13.16 17.22 -2.46
C ASN A 29 -13.33 17.82 -1.06
N ASP A 30 -12.43 17.45 -0.15
CA ASP A 30 -12.40 17.91 1.25
C ASP A 30 -13.67 17.58 2.07
N LYS A 31 -14.51 16.65 1.59
CA LYS A 31 -15.73 16.19 2.26
C LYS A 31 -15.62 14.75 2.77
N PRO A 32 -16.31 14.40 3.88
CA PRO A 32 -16.44 13.02 4.33
C PRO A 32 -17.29 12.21 3.34
N VAL A 33 -16.62 11.39 2.53
CA VAL A 33 -17.25 10.48 1.57
C VAL A 33 -16.97 9.02 1.95
N ILE A 34 -17.96 8.16 1.80
CA ILE A 34 -17.82 6.70 1.77
C ILE A 34 -18.43 6.12 0.50
N VAL A 35 -17.81 5.08 -0.04
CA VAL A 35 -18.37 4.25 -1.11
C VAL A 35 -18.73 2.90 -0.53
N LEU A 36 -19.93 2.42 -0.83
CA LEU A 36 -20.46 1.16 -0.32
C LEU A 36 -20.18 -0.01 -1.27
N SER A 37 -20.27 -1.23 -0.75
CA SER A 37 -20.19 -2.47 -1.53
C SER A 37 -21.39 -2.64 -2.45
N ASN A 38 -21.38 -3.69 -3.29
CA ASN A 38 -22.59 -4.21 -3.93
C ASN A 38 -23.74 -4.33 -2.90
N ASN A 39 -24.94 -3.92 -3.32
CA ASN A 39 -26.16 -3.84 -2.50
C ASN A 39 -26.07 -2.86 -1.30
N ASP A 40 -25.11 -1.94 -1.30
CA ASP A 40 -24.98 -0.88 -0.30
C ASP A 40 -24.85 -1.38 1.16
N GLY A 41 -24.23 -2.55 1.33
CA GLY A 41 -24.10 -3.22 2.63
C GLY A 41 -23.04 -2.60 3.53
N CYS A 42 -21.81 -2.49 3.04
CA CYS A 42 -20.64 -2.12 3.84
C CYS A 42 -19.85 -0.97 3.21
N ALA A 43 -19.21 -0.13 4.03
CA ALA A 43 -18.30 0.91 3.54
C ALA A 43 -16.95 0.30 3.08
N VAL A 44 -16.74 0.20 1.77
CA VAL A 44 -15.57 -0.43 1.14
C VAL A 44 -14.49 0.56 0.72
N ALA A 45 -14.83 1.85 0.59
CA ALA A 45 -13.83 2.92 0.46
C ALA A 45 -14.26 4.14 1.28
N ARG A 46 -13.26 4.88 1.77
CA ARG A 46 -13.45 5.98 2.72
C ARG A 46 -12.45 7.08 2.42
N SER A 47 -12.94 8.31 2.36
CA SER A 47 -12.13 9.53 2.35
C SER A 47 -11.29 9.65 3.64
N ASN A 48 -10.27 10.51 3.65
CA ASN A 48 -9.47 10.72 4.86
C ASN A 48 -10.30 11.37 5.96
N GLU A 49 -11.22 12.24 5.57
CA GLU A 49 -12.22 12.92 6.35
C GLU A 49 -13.14 11.90 7.04
N SER A 50 -13.63 10.90 6.32
CA SER A 50 -14.40 9.79 6.89
C SER A 50 -13.58 8.89 7.82
N LYS A 51 -12.29 8.69 7.54
CA LYS A 51 -11.39 7.94 8.44
C LYS A 51 -11.19 8.69 9.77
N ASN A 52 -11.09 10.01 9.73
CA ASN A 52 -10.99 10.85 10.94
C ASN A 52 -12.25 10.78 11.82
N LEU A 53 -13.40 10.41 11.24
CA LEU A 53 -14.64 10.13 11.98
C LEU A 53 -14.70 8.70 12.55
N ASN A 54 -13.59 7.95 12.52
CA ASN A 54 -13.48 6.56 13.00
C ASN A 54 -14.38 5.54 12.26
N ILE A 55 -14.88 5.87 11.07
CA ILE A 55 -15.58 4.90 10.22
C ILE A 55 -14.57 3.85 9.78
N LYS A 56 -14.73 2.58 10.18
CA LYS A 56 -13.80 1.48 9.88
C LYS A 56 -14.01 0.90 8.47
N MET A 57 -13.00 0.20 7.94
CA MET A 57 -13.14 -0.49 6.66
C MET A 57 -14.12 -1.65 6.78
N GLY A 58 -14.96 -1.85 5.76
CA GLY A 58 -15.89 -2.97 5.71
C GLY A 58 -16.98 -2.93 6.78
N VAL A 59 -17.14 -1.79 7.47
CA VAL A 59 -18.19 -1.65 8.49
C VAL A 59 -19.55 -1.61 7.80
N PRO A 60 -20.55 -2.37 8.28
CA PRO A 60 -21.90 -2.30 7.74
C PRO A 60 -22.51 -0.91 7.92
N LEU A 61 -23.17 -0.38 6.89
CA LEU A 61 -23.74 0.96 6.92
C LEU A 61 -24.70 1.14 8.11
N PHE A 62 -25.49 0.11 8.43
CA PHE A 62 -26.45 0.18 9.53
C PHE A 62 -25.81 0.43 10.91
N GLN A 63 -24.55 0.05 11.11
CA GLN A 63 -23.83 0.26 12.37
C GLN A 63 -23.27 1.68 12.51
N ILE A 64 -23.18 2.43 11.41
CA ILE A 64 -22.59 3.77 11.38
C ILE A 64 -23.60 4.87 10.99
N LYS A 65 -24.90 4.55 10.92
CA LYS A 65 -25.97 5.50 10.55
C LYS A 65 -25.92 6.79 11.36
N ASP A 66 -25.71 6.68 12.66
CA ASP A 66 -25.66 7.84 13.57
C ASP A 66 -24.48 8.76 13.24
N ILE A 67 -23.30 8.19 12.94
CA ILE A 67 -22.11 8.95 12.53
C ILE A 67 -22.36 9.61 11.18
N VAL A 68 -22.95 8.88 10.23
CA VAL A 68 -23.28 9.38 8.89
C VAL A 68 -24.20 10.60 8.97
N GLN A 69 -25.29 10.52 9.74
CA GLN A 69 -26.25 11.61 9.91
C GLN A 69 -25.62 12.79 10.66
N LYS A 70 -24.95 12.53 11.78
CA LYS A 70 -24.35 13.58 12.63
C LYS A 70 -23.32 14.42 11.88
N HIS A 71 -22.54 13.81 10.99
CA HIS A 71 -21.43 14.47 10.30
C HIS A 71 -21.70 14.74 8.82
N ASN A 72 -22.95 14.54 8.36
CA ASN A 72 -23.33 14.71 6.95
C ASN A 72 -22.40 13.96 5.99
N VAL A 73 -22.07 12.72 6.32
CA VAL A 73 -21.20 11.87 5.48
C VAL A 73 -21.92 11.57 4.18
N ILE A 74 -21.26 11.83 3.06
CA ILE A 74 -21.77 11.52 1.73
C ILE A 74 -21.60 10.02 1.48
N VAL A 75 -22.70 9.34 1.17
CA VAL A 75 -22.74 7.89 0.98
C VAL A 75 -23.06 7.60 -0.49
N LEU A 76 -22.14 6.92 -1.16
CA LEU A 76 -22.25 6.59 -2.59
C LEU A 76 -22.31 5.07 -2.79
N SER A 77 -23.13 4.62 -3.73
CA SER A 77 -23.09 3.24 -4.21
C SER A 77 -21.87 3.03 -5.12
N SER A 78 -21.31 1.82 -5.14
CA SER A 78 -20.14 1.49 -5.96
C SER A 78 -20.41 1.52 -7.46
N ASN A 79 -19.54 2.18 -8.23
CA ASN A 79 -19.48 2.11 -9.68
C ASN A 79 -18.24 1.33 -10.17
N TYR A 80 -18.31 -0.01 -10.10
CA TYR A 80 -17.16 -0.87 -10.42
C TYR A 80 -16.68 -0.77 -11.88
N ALA A 81 -17.56 -0.48 -12.83
CA ALA A 81 -17.17 -0.30 -14.23
C ALA A 81 -16.27 0.94 -14.40
N MET A 82 -16.64 2.05 -13.76
CA MET A 82 -15.81 3.26 -13.73
C MET A 82 -14.49 3.01 -13.01
N TYR A 83 -14.51 2.32 -11.86
CA TYR A 83 -13.29 2.04 -11.10
C TYR A 83 -12.31 1.15 -11.90
N ALA A 84 -12.83 0.14 -12.61
CA ALA A 84 -12.03 -0.73 -13.46
C ALA A 84 -11.39 0.03 -14.64
N GLU A 85 -12.13 0.93 -15.29
CA GLU A 85 -11.58 1.76 -16.37
C GLU A 85 -10.51 2.74 -15.85
N MET A 86 -10.71 3.35 -14.69
CA MET A 86 -9.71 4.21 -14.05
C MET A 86 -8.44 3.42 -13.68
N SER A 87 -8.62 2.21 -13.16
CA SER A 87 -7.51 1.29 -12.88
C SER A 87 -6.75 0.90 -14.14
N ARG A 88 -7.44 0.58 -15.24
CA ARG A 88 -6.80 0.25 -16.52
C ARG A 88 -5.93 1.41 -17.03
N ARG A 89 -6.41 2.66 -16.90
CA ARG A 89 -5.62 3.86 -17.26
C ARG A 89 -4.43 4.05 -16.34
N PHE A 90 -4.60 3.86 -15.04
CA PHE A 90 -3.52 3.90 -14.06
C PHE A 90 -2.38 2.93 -14.42
N HIS A 91 -2.70 1.65 -14.65
CA HIS A 91 -1.70 0.65 -15.06
C HIS A 91 -1.06 0.97 -16.41
N LYS A 92 -1.84 1.49 -17.37
CA LYS A 92 -1.30 1.91 -18.68
C LYS A 92 -0.28 3.05 -18.56
N ILE A 93 -0.45 3.98 -17.62
CA ILE A 93 0.53 5.05 -17.38
C ILE A 93 1.83 4.44 -16.84
N LEU A 94 1.74 3.48 -15.92
CA LEU A 94 2.92 2.82 -15.34
C LEU A 94 3.71 2.03 -16.40
N GLY A 95 3.03 1.36 -17.32
CA GLY A 95 3.64 0.68 -18.46
C GLY A 95 4.36 1.57 -19.46
N SER A 96 4.39 2.90 -19.27
CA SER A 96 5.23 3.81 -20.06
C SER A 96 6.64 4.04 -19.48
N TYR A 97 6.91 3.57 -18.27
CA TYR A 97 8.21 3.76 -17.58
C TYR A 97 9.16 2.59 -17.75
N VAL A 98 8.61 1.39 -17.98
CA VAL A 98 9.32 0.11 -18.02
C VAL A 98 8.67 -0.77 -19.09
N THR A 99 9.25 -1.94 -19.35
CA THR A 99 8.66 -2.95 -20.24
C THR A 99 7.44 -3.61 -19.59
N GLU A 100 6.59 -4.28 -20.40
CA GLU A 100 5.37 -4.93 -19.88
C GLU A 100 5.68 -6.05 -18.86
N GLU A 101 6.82 -6.73 -18.98
CA GLU A 101 7.25 -7.80 -18.05
C GLU A 101 7.67 -7.27 -16.67
N GLU A 102 7.99 -5.98 -16.59
CA GLU A 102 8.44 -5.29 -15.38
C GLU A 102 7.28 -4.64 -14.62
N VAL A 103 6.05 -4.73 -15.14
CA VAL A 103 4.83 -4.21 -14.49
C VAL A 103 3.99 -5.38 -13.97
N GLU A 104 3.74 -5.38 -12.67
CA GLU A 104 3.02 -6.44 -11.99
C GLU A 104 1.80 -5.87 -11.23
N PRO A 105 0.61 -5.82 -11.86
CA PRO A 105 -0.62 -5.41 -11.20
C PRO A 105 -0.92 -6.31 -9.99
N TYR A 106 -1.07 -5.72 -8.80
CA TYR A 106 -1.38 -6.46 -7.57
C TYR A 106 -2.87 -6.38 -7.21
N SER A 107 -3.49 -5.23 -7.44
CA SER A 107 -4.91 -4.99 -7.24
C SER A 107 -5.42 -3.91 -8.19
N ILE A 108 -6.69 -3.50 -8.04
CA ILE A 108 -7.26 -2.39 -8.80
C ILE A 108 -6.54 -1.05 -8.55
N ASP A 109 -5.87 -0.92 -7.40
CA ASP A 109 -5.25 0.30 -6.89
C ASP A 109 -3.76 0.19 -6.59
N GLU A 110 -3.16 -1.00 -6.70
CA GLU A 110 -1.77 -1.26 -6.38
C GLU A 110 -1.07 -1.95 -7.56
N CYS A 111 0.10 -1.45 -7.93
CA CYS A 111 0.94 -2.04 -8.95
C CYS A 111 2.40 -2.04 -8.48
N PHE A 112 3.07 -3.17 -8.61
CA PHE A 112 4.51 -3.23 -8.51
C PHE A 112 5.15 -2.94 -9.86
N VAL A 113 6.28 -2.25 -9.84
CA VAL A 113 7.14 -2.02 -10.99
C VAL A 113 8.54 -2.48 -10.59
N ASP A 114 9.08 -3.50 -11.27
CA ASP A 114 10.48 -3.89 -11.15
C ASP A 114 11.33 -2.84 -11.88
N PHE A 115 12.08 -2.07 -11.10
CA PHE A 115 12.93 -1.00 -11.59
C PHE A 115 14.42 -1.36 -11.53
N THR A 116 14.73 -2.64 -11.29
CA THR A 116 16.10 -3.14 -11.09
C THR A 116 17.03 -2.80 -12.24
N ALA A 117 16.57 -2.96 -13.49
CA ALA A 117 17.39 -2.72 -14.68
C ALA A 117 17.77 -1.24 -14.86
N TYR A 118 17.02 -0.33 -14.24
CA TYR A 118 17.14 1.11 -14.43
C TYR A 118 17.78 1.82 -13.23
N GLU A 119 17.94 1.14 -12.08
CA GLU A 119 18.41 1.72 -10.81
C GLU A 119 19.63 2.63 -10.97
N LYS A 120 20.64 2.20 -11.73
CA LYS A 120 21.92 2.94 -11.87
C LYS A 120 21.83 4.19 -12.74
N ASN A 121 20.79 4.29 -13.57
CA ASN A 121 20.67 5.34 -14.58
C ASN A 121 19.75 6.48 -14.13
N PHE A 122 19.00 6.29 -13.05
CA PHE A 122 17.97 7.22 -12.62
C PHE A 122 18.03 7.48 -11.11
N ASP A 123 17.63 8.69 -10.74
CA ASP A 123 17.34 9.06 -9.37
C ASP A 123 15.94 8.52 -9.02
N LEU A 124 15.90 7.52 -8.13
CA LEU A 124 14.69 6.76 -7.83
C LEU A 124 13.57 7.63 -7.26
N GLU A 125 13.91 8.56 -6.36
CA GLU A 125 12.96 9.48 -5.74
C GLU A 125 12.34 10.42 -6.80
N LYS A 126 13.17 10.95 -7.71
CA LYS A 126 12.67 11.78 -8.84
C LYS A 126 11.74 11.01 -9.76
N VAL A 127 12.06 9.75 -10.08
CA VAL A 127 11.19 8.88 -10.89
C VAL A 127 9.85 8.66 -10.17
N GLY A 128 9.86 8.38 -8.86
CA GLY A 128 8.65 8.22 -8.07
C GLY A 128 7.78 9.49 -8.06
N HIS A 129 8.40 10.66 -7.97
CA HIS A 129 7.69 11.94 -8.08
C HIS A 129 7.13 12.20 -9.48
N ASP A 130 7.85 11.85 -10.56
CA ASP A 130 7.33 11.95 -11.94
C ASP A 130 6.12 11.04 -12.14
N MET A 131 6.19 9.78 -11.69
CA MET A 131 5.05 8.84 -11.71
C MET A 131 3.83 9.44 -11.04
N ARG A 132 3.99 9.92 -9.81
CA ARG A 132 2.92 10.55 -9.04
C ARG A 132 2.33 11.78 -9.74
N ALA A 133 3.19 12.67 -10.23
CA ALA A 133 2.76 13.89 -10.92
C ALA A 133 2.03 13.59 -12.24
N LYS A 134 2.53 12.61 -13.02
CA LYS A 134 1.94 12.19 -14.29
C LYS A 134 0.55 11.57 -14.08
N ILE A 135 0.41 10.66 -13.10
CA ILE A 135 -0.86 10.04 -12.75
C ILE A 135 -1.88 11.10 -12.31
N TRP A 136 -1.48 12.03 -11.45
CA TRP A 136 -2.34 13.14 -11.04
C TRP A 136 -2.77 14.00 -12.24
N LYS A 137 -1.82 14.41 -13.09
CA LYS A 137 -2.11 15.28 -14.24
C LYS A 137 -3.02 14.62 -15.27
N TRP A 138 -2.88 13.31 -15.50
CA TRP A 138 -3.54 12.64 -16.61
C TRP A 138 -4.90 12.06 -16.23
N ILE A 139 -5.03 11.56 -15.00
CA ILE A 139 -6.25 10.87 -14.55
C ILE A 139 -6.77 11.35 -13.20
N GLY A 140 -6.16 12.37 -12.58
CA GLY A 140 -6.64 12.98 -11.34
C GLY A 140 -6.57 12.09 -10.11
N LEU A 141 -5.87 10.95 -10.18
CA LEU A 141 -5.76 10.02 -9.06
C LEU A 141 -4.56 10.39 -8.17
N PRO A 142 -4.76 10.58 -6.86
CA PRO A 142 -3.66 10.77 -5.93
C PRO A 142 -3.01 9.42 -5.61
N VAL A 143 -1.70 9.31 -5.81
CA VAL A 143 -0.94 8.10 -5.48
C VAL A 143 0.16 8.38 -4.46
N CYS A 144 0.56 7.32 -3.76
CA CYS A 144 1.83 7.24 -3.04
C CYS A 144 2.74 6.22 -3.73
N VAL A 145 4.04 6.46 -3.66
CA VAL A 145 5.08 5.58 -4.20
C VAL A 145 6.00 5.13 -3.08
N GLY A 146 6.09 3.82 -2.87
CA GLY A 146 7.04 3.21 -1.95
C GLY A 146 8.12 2.48 -2.73
N ILE A 147 9.38 2.75 -2.44
CA ILE A 147 10.53 2.13 -3.10
C ILE A 147 11.29 1.29 -2.08
N GLY A 148 11.64 0.05 -2.44
CA GLY A 148 12.33 -0.91 -1.56
C GLY A 148 13.11 -1.98 -2.34
N ARG A 149 13.97 -2.76 -1.67
CA ARG A 149 14.73 -3.86 -2.30
C ARG A 149 13.89 -5.13 -2.49
N SER A 150 12.69 -5.12 -1.94
CA SER A 150 11.75 -6.24 -1.97
C SER A 150 10.32 -5.70 -2.08
N LYS A 151 9.36 -6.54 -2.49
CA LYS A 151 7.94 -6.15 -2.57
C LYS A 151 7.39 -5.80 -1.18
N THR A 152 7.83 -6.50 -0.14
CA THR A 152 7.46 -6.20 1.26
C THR A 152 8.04 -4.86 1.73
N GLU A 153 9.31 -4.57 1.44
CA GLU A 153 9.89 -3.26 1.76
C GLU A 153 9.21 -2.13 0.99
N ALA A 154 8.89 -2.31 -0.29
CA ALA A 154 8.15 -1.32 -1.07
C ALA A 154 6.76 -1.04 -0.45
N LYS A 155 6.10 -2.06 0.11
CA LYS A 155 4.84 -1.90 0.88
C LYS A 155 5.02 -1.10 2.16
N ILE A 156 6.04 -1.40 2.96
CA ILE A 156 6.36 -0.62 4.17
C ILE A 156 6.73 0.82 3.80
N SER A 157 7.52 1.00 2.73
CA SER A 157 7.89 2.31 2.20
C SER A 157 6.67 3.15 1.81
N SER A 158 5.70 2.56 1.11
CA SER A 158 4.43 3.22 0.77
C SER A 158 3.63 3.58 2.03
N HIS A 159 3.61 2.71 3.04
CA HIS A 159 3.00 3.02 4.35
C HIS A 159 3.68 4.25 4.99
N ILE A 160 5.01 4.30 5.02
CA ILE A 160 5.79 5.43 5.56
C ILE A 160 5.43 6.73 4.80
N ALA A 161 5.43 6.70 3.46
CA ALA A 161 5.09 7.84 2.62
C ALA A 161 3.67 8.38 2.89
N LYS A 162 2.71 7.48 3.16
CA LYS A 162 1.31 7.84 3.46
C LYS A 162 1.13 8.47 4.84
N LYS A 163 1.93 8.06 5.82
CA LYS A 163 1.82 8.51 7.22
C LYS A 163 2.63 9.75 7.52
N ASN A 164 3.66 10.03 6.73
CA ASN A 164 4.64 11.08 7.00
C ASN A 164 4.63 12.09 5.87
N GLN A 165 4.06 13.28 6.12
CA GLN A 165 3.92 14.34 5.10
C GLN A 165 5.28 14.81 4.54
N GLY A 166 6.37 14.69 5.32
CA GLY A 166 7.72 15.08 4.89
C GLY A 166 8.24 14.34 3.65
N PHE A 167 7.70 13.15 3.36
CA PHE A 167 8.04 12.37 2.16
C PHE A 167 7.31 12.83 0.90
N ASN A 168 6.35 13.76 1.01
CA ASN A 168 5.59 14.26 -0.14
C ASN A 168 5.01 13.14 -1.04
N GLY A 169 4.60 12.04 -0.42
CA GLY A 169 4.01 10.87 -1.09
C GLY A 169 4.99 9.93 -1.80
N VAL A 170 6.31 10.11 -1.65
CA VAL A 170 7.33 9.19 -2.18
C VAL A 170 8.32 8.84 -1.06
N CYS A 171 8.51 7.56 -0.77
CA CYS A 171 9.52 7.11 0.18
C CYS A 171 10.50 6.17 -0.51
N ASP A 172 11.79 6.43 -0.36
CA ASP A 172 12.86 5.59 -0.89
C ASP A 172 13.63 4.93 0.24
N LEU A 173 13.31 3.66 0.53
CA LEU A 173 14.06 2.87 1.52
C LEU A 173 15.37 2.30 0.95
N VAL A 174 15.55 2.29 -0.37
CA VAL A 174 16.74 1.76 -1.02
C VAL A 174 17.95 2.65 -0.75
N ASN A 175 17.76 3.97 -0.85
CA ASN A 175 18.80 4.96 -0.62
C ASN A 175 18.72 5.64 0.76
N MET A 176 17.80 5.21 1.62
CA MET A 176 17.67 5.75 2.97
C MET A 176 18.86 5.36 3.84
N ASP A 177 19.34 6.32 4.63
CA ASP A 177 20.31 6.03 5.69
C ASP A 177 19.79 4.91 6.63
N PRO A 178 20.62 3.91 6.97
CA PRO A 178 20.17 2.79 7.80
C PRO A 178 19.58 3.19 9.15
N CYS A 179 20.12 4.21 9.83
CA CYS A 179 19.59 4.66 11.12
C CYS A 179 18.20 5.29 10.95
N ASN A 180 17.98 6.03 9.87
CA ASN A 180 16.64 6.55 9.54
C ASN A 180 15.67 5.41 9.20
N LYS A 181 16.10 4.40 8.45
CA LYS A 181 15.27 3.22 8.14
C LYS A 181 14.84 2.48 9.41
N GLU A 182 15.79 2.21 10.30
CA GLU A 182 15.51 1.58 11.61
C GLU A 182 14.53 2.42 12.44
N TYR A 183 14.73 3.74 12.48
CA TYR A 183 13.82 4.67 13.18
C TYR A 183 12.37 4.59 12.69
N TYR A 184 12.14 4.48 11.38
CA TYR A 184 10.78 4.30 10.86
C TYR A 184 10.24 2.89 11.12
N PHE A 185 11.07 1.86 10.98
CA PHE A 185 10.67 0.48 11.21
C PHE A 185 10.26 0.24 12.67
N ASP A 186 10.90 0.91 13.62
CA ASP A 186 10.57 0.80 15.05
C ASP A 186 9.23 1.45 15.42
N GLN A 187 8.75 2.40 14.60
CA GLN A 187 7.48 3.09 14.87
C GLN A 187 6.25 2.38 14.29
N ILE A 188 6.46 1.36 13.44
CA ILE A 188 5.39 0.67 12.73
C ILE A 188 5.12 -0.64 13.44
N ASP A 189 3.87 -0.85 13.83
CA ASP A 189 3.42 -2.11 14.44
C ASP A 189 3.59 -3.27 13.44
N VAL A 190 4.02 -4.43 13.92
CA VAL A 190 4.30 -5.61 13.10
C VAL A 190 3.06 -6.11 12.33
N SER A 191 1.84 -5.77 12.78
CA SER A 191 0.60 -6.10 12.06
C SER A 191 0.41 -5.35 10.74
N GLU A 192 1.20 -4.31 10.48
CA GLU A 192 1.22 -3.59 9.20
C GLU A 192 2.11 -4.29 8.14
N VAL A 193 2.92 -5.28 8.54
CA VAL A 193 3.76 -6.04 7.59
C VAL A 193 2.89 -6.90 6.67
N TRP A 194 3.16 -6.81 5.38
CA TRP A 194 2.47 -7.62 4.37
C TRP A 194 2.68 -9.12 4.64
N GLY A 195 1.60 -9.88 4.71
CA GLY A 195 1.61 -11.30 5.11
C GLY A 195 1.43 -11.56 6.61
N VAL A 196 1.50 -10.54 7.47
CA VAL A 196 1.24 -10.67 8.90
C VAL A 196 -0.25 -10.43 9.20
N GLY A 197 -1.02 -11.52 9.27
CA GLY A 197 -2.44 -11.48 9.64
C GLY A 197 -2.67 -11.32 11.16
N ARG A 198 -3.92 -11.02 11.56
CA ARG A 198 -4.31 -10.79 12.97
C ARG A 198 -3.86 -11.90 13.94
N LYS A 199 -3.91 -13.17 13.53
CA LYS A 199 -3.44 -14.31 14.34
C LYS A 199 -1.91 -14.29 14.51
N HIS A 200 -1.16 -14.03 13.44
CA HIS A 200 0.29 -13.91 13.49
C HIS A 200 0.72 -12.71 14.33
N ALA A 201 0.14 -11.54 14.10
CA ALA A 201 0.39 -10.33 14.90
C ALA A 201 0.19 -10.58 16.40
N LYS A 202 -0.94 -11.21 16.79
CA LYS A 202 -1.19 -11.55 18.20
C LYS A 202 -0.08 -12.45 18.78
N LYS A 203 0.36 -13.47 18.03
CA LYS A 203 1.43 -14.38 18.47
C LYS A 203 2.78 -13.66 18.56
N LEU A 204 3.13 -12.84 17.56
CA LEU A 204 4.35 -12.03 17.55
C LEU A 204 4.40 -11.10 18.78
N HIS A 205 3.30 -10.42 19.09
CA HIS A 205 3.22 -9.56 20.27
C HIS A 205 3.45 -10.33 21.58
N THR A 206 2.95 -11.57 21.69
CA THR A 206 3.22 -12.42 22.87
C THR A 206 4.68 -12.87 22.98
N MET A 207 5.42 -12.84 21.87
CA MET A 207 6.86 -13.14 21.82
C MET A 207 7.73 -11.90 22.04
N GLY A 208 7.12 -10.73 22.27
CA GLY A 208 7.83 -9.45 22.40
C GLY A 208 8.17 -8.77 21.08
N VAL A 209 7.84 -9.38 19.93
CA VAL A 209 8.02 -8.79 18.60
C VAL A 209 6.81 -7.90 18.30
N LYS A 210 6.97 -6.59 18.45
CA LYS A 210 5.89 -5.60 18.33
C LYS A 210 6.03 -4.72 17.10
N THR A 211 7.24 -4.43 16.66
CA THR A 211 7.51 -3.48 15.58
C THR A 211 7.99 -4.19 14.31
N VAL A 212 8.00 -3.48 13.19
CA VAL A 212 8.62 -3.98 11.94
C VAL A 212 10.11 -4.23 12.17
N LEU A 213 10.77 -3.36 12.94
CA LEU A 213 12.19 -3.51 13.30
C LEU A 213 12.41 -4.79 14.10
N ASP A 214 11.60 -5.05 15.13
CA ASP A 214 11.69 -6.27 15.93
C ASP A 214 11.62 -7.51 15.05
N LEU A 215 10.68 -7.54 14.08
CA LEU A 215 10.52 -8.67 13.18
C LEU A 215 11.73 -8.80 12.24
N ALA A 216 12.21 -7.71 11.67
CA ALA A 216 13.36 -7.70 10.78
C ALA A 216 14.66 -8.16 11.48
N CYS A 217 14.78 -7.95 12.80
CA CYS A 217 15.91 -8.41 13.60
C CYS A 217 15.81 -9.87 14.07
N THR A 218 14.70 -10.57 13.79
CA THR A 218 14.57 -12.00 14.13
C THR A 218 15.30 -12.91 13.14
N GLU A 219 15.64 -14.12 13.56
CA GLU A 219 16.27 -15.10 12.69
C GLU A 219 15.20 -15.85 11.86
N ALA A 220 15.33 -15.78 10.53
CA ALA A 220 14.30 -16.24 9.60
C ALA A 220 14.01 -17.75 9.71
N ARG A 221 15.01 -18.60 10.02
CA ARG A 221 14.86 -20.05 10.15
C ARG A 221 14.20 -20.45 11.47
N GLU A 222 14.42 -19.71 12.54
CA GLU A 222 13.68 -19.82 13.81
C GLU A 222 12.21 -19.48 13.61
N MET A 223 11.93 -18.36 12.94
CA MET A 223 10.57 -17.93 12.68
C MET A 223 9.84 -18.85 11.70
N GLN A 224 10.56 -19.50 10.78
CA GLN A 224 10.00 -20.57 9.94
C GLN A 224 9.42 -21.71 10.79
N ARG A 225 10.18 -22.19 11.79
CA ARG A 225 9.76 -23.31 12.66
C ARG A 225 8.53 -22.95 13.50
N GLN A 226 8.41 -21.69 13.90
CA GLN A 226 7.32 -21.22 14.75
C GLN A 226 6.06 -20.79 13.98
N PHE A 227 6.21 -20.39 12.72
CA PHE A 227 5.13 -19.86 11.89
C PHE A 227 5.02 -20.63 10.58
N SER A 228 5.80 -20.24 9.57
CA SER A 228 5.77 -20.84 8.23
C SER A 228 6.96 -20.38 7.39
N ILE A 229 7.18 -21.03 6.24
CA ILE A 229 8.14 -20.57 5.23
C ILE A 229 7.82 -19.15 4.73
N VAL A 230 6.53 -18.77 4.68
CA VAL A 230 6.11 -17.43 4.27
C VAL A 230 6.57 -16.38 5.29
N MET A 231 6.51 -16.66 6.59
CA MET A 231 7.05 -15.76 7.62
C MET A 231 8.56 -15.59 7.46
N SER A 232 9.29 -16.67 7.19
CA SER A 232 10.73 -16.64 6.92
C SER A 232 11.06 -15.75 5.71
N ARG A 233 10.32 -15.91 4.60
CA ARG A 233 10.46 -15.05 3.42
C ARG A 233 10.13 -13.59 3.71
N THR A 234 9.12 -13.32 4.53
CA THR A 234 8.75 -11.96 4.95
C THR A 234 9.89 -11.28 5.71
N ILE A 235 10.59 -12.02 6.58
CA ILE A 235 11.76 -11.51 7.31
C ILE A 235 12.91 -11.23 6.34
N ASN A 236 13.22 -12.17 5.45
CA ASN A 236 14.25 -11.98 4.42
C ASN A 236 13.96 -10.75 3.55
N GLU A 237 12.70 -10.56 3.15
CA GLU A 237 12.24 -9.40 2.40
C GLU A 237 12.47 -8.09 3.17
N LEU A 238 12.10 -8.02 4.45
CA LEU A 238 12.38 -6.86 5.31
C LEU A 238 13.88 -6.60 5.52
N GLN A 239 14.71 -7.62 5.34
CA GLN A 239 16.19 -7.54 5.34
C GLN A 239 16.76 -7.21 3.94
N GLY A 240 15.90 -6.91 2.97
CA GLY A 240 16.27 -6.52 1.60
C GLY A 240 16.55 -7.70 0.65
N ILE A 241 16.24 -8.93 1.06
CA ILE A 241 16.38 -10.12 0.24
C ILE A 241 15.05 -10.44 -0.44
N SER A 242 14.90 -10.02 -1.69
CA SER A 242 13.72 -10.33 -2.50
C SER A 242 13.56 -11.84 -2.72
N CYS A 243 12.43 -12.40 -2.29
CA CYS A 243 12.12 -13.83 -2.38
C CYS A 243 10.61 -14.16 -2.35
N ILE A 244 9.73 -13.16 -2.41
CA ILE A 244 8.27 -13.36 -2.53
C ILE A 244 7.82 -12.99 -3.95
N GLU A 245 7.24 -13.95 -4.66
CA GLU A 245 6.47 -13.70 -5.88
C GLU A 245 5.00 -13.39 -5.55
N ILE A 246 4.29 -12.63 -6.38
CA ILE A 246 2.88 -12.29 -6.07
C ILE A 246 2.00 -13.53 -6.03
N GLU A 247 2.27 -14.54 -6.86
CA GLU A 247 1.55 -15.82 -6.86
C GLU A 247 1.63 -16.56 -5.51
N ASP A 248 2.72 -16.35 -4.76
CA ASP A 248 2.94 -16.95 -3.44
C ASP A 248 2.23 -16.17 -2.30
N THR A 249 1.53 -15.09 -2.62
CA THR A 249 0.92 -14.22 -1.62
C THR A 249 -0.55 -14.60 -1.38
N PRO A 250 -1.03 -14.55 -0.12
CA PRO A 250 -2.46 -14.69 0.12
C PRO A 250 -3.19 -13.58 -0.65
N PRO A 251 -4.36 -13.87 -1.26
CA PRO A 251 -5.13 -12.87 -1.99
C PRO A 251 -5.29 -11.62 -1.13
N SER A 252 -5.14 -10.45 -1.76
CA SER A 252 -5.30 -9.15 -1.08
C SER A 252 -6.53 -9.24 -0.18
N LYS A 253 -6.44 -8.76 1.07
CA LYS A 253 -7.57 -8.82 2.02
C LYS A 253 -8.82 -8.38 1.26
N ASN A 254 -9.71 -9.33 0.93
CA ASN A 254 -10.89 -9.05 0.12
C ASN A 254 -11.61 -7.88 0.81
N LYS A 255 -11.64 -6.76 0.08
CA LYS A 255 -12.12 -5.45 0.54
C LYS A 255 -13.64 -5.46 0.67
#